data_AF-A0A937N513-F1
#
_entry.id   AF-A0A937N513-F1
#
_cell.length_a   1.000
_cell.length_b   1.000
_cell.length_c   1.000
_cell.angle_alpha   90.00
_cell.angle_beta   90.00
_cell.angle_gamma   90.00
#
_symmetry.space_group_name_H-M   'P 1'
#
loop_
_entity.id
_entity.type
_entity.pdbx_description
1 polymer ?
#
loop_
_entity_poly.entity_id
_entity_poly.type
_entity_poly.pdbx_seq_one_letter_code
_entity_poly.pdbx_strand_id
1 'polypeptide(L)'
;MDRPRAAPAIASGFGLNEEVVGCLTALTIFLAALGAQAAEQPTLVVVVGAPGAAEYQRQFDAWADRWETAARQADAKCVRLGRESPDTTSDRDRLAEVLRDEPKDIEAALWLVLIGHGTFDGRKAKFNLRGPDVTGTELAEWLQPFKRPLVVINCASSSAPFINRLSAENRVVISATKSGYELNFARFGDHLSAAMTQESADLDKDEQTSLLEAFLLASRKTQEFYEQEGRLATETALLDDNGDGLGTPADWYQGTRAVRQAKDETTVDGQLARLFHLVPNAQEAEMPPAVRRRRDALERQIAELRQSKGETTNPDEYYAKLEPLMVELARLYEELKSAGNGESKAAKPENGRGMGARE
;
A
#
# COMPACT_ATOMS: atom_id res chain seq x y z
N MET A 1 -60.55 44.17 -55.10
CA MET A 1 -60.13 45.28 -54.22
C MET A 1 -59.67 44.62 -52.93
N ASP A 2 -58.41 44.47 -52.55
CA ASP A 2 -57.12 45.00 -52.98
C ASP A 2 -56.08 43.86 -52.78
N ARG A 3 -55.10 43.74 -53.67
CA ARG A 3 -53.87 42.98 -53.38
C ARG A 3 -52.90 43.89 -52.63
N PRO A 4 -52.09 43.32 -51.72
CA PRO A 4 -50.70 43.76 -51.68
C PRO A 4 -49.69 42.59 -51.66
N ARG A 5 -48.74 42.74 -52.60
CA ARG A 5 -47.31 42.40 -52.61
C ARG A 5 -46.76 41.38 -51.61
N ALA A 6 -46.17 40.32 -52.17
CA ALA A 6 -45.16 39.48 -51.54
C ALA A 6 -43.84 40.25 -51.32
N ALA A 7 -43.20 40.00 -50.17
CA ALA A 7 -41.86 40.45 -49.80
C ALA A 7 -40.93 39.22 -49.59
N PRO A 8 -39.60 39.38 -49.71
CA PRO A 8 -38.69 38.31 -50.12
C PRO A 8 -38.10 37.51 -48.96
N ALA A 9 -37.72 36.26 -49.24
CA ALA A 9 -36.93 35.42 -48.36
C ALA A 9 -35.48 35.92 -48.29
N ILE A 10 -35.01 36.24 -47.08
CA ILE A 10 -33.61 36.55 -46.80
C ILE A 10 -32.98 35.26 -46.26
N ALA A 11 -32.19 34.60 -47.08
CA ALA A 11 -31.23 33.59 -46.64
C ALA A 11 -29.98 34.33 -46.12
N SER A 12 -29.66 34.15 -44.85
CA SER A 12 -28.37 34.55 -44.29
C SER A 12 -27.72 33.30 -43.66
N GLY A 13 -26.86 32.66 -44.46
CA GLY A 13 -25.94 31.66 -43.96
C GLY A 13 -24.85 32.33 -43.13
N PHE A 14 -24.74 31.94 -41.87
CA PHE A 14 -23.49 32.07 -41.11
C PHE A 14 -22.77 30.74 -41.24
N GLY A 15 -21.90 30.64 -42.25
CA GLY A 15 -20.88 29.59 -42.32
C GLY A 15 -19.84 29.87 -41.23
N LEU A 16 -19.88 29.11 -40.15
CA LEU A 16 -18.73 28.99 -39.27
C LEU A 16 -17.69 28.16 -40.03
N ASN A 17 -16.55 28.78 -40.33
CA ASN A 17 -15.42 28.13 -41.01
C ASN A 17 -15.02 26.85 -40.25
N GLU A 18 -14.92 25.73 -40.97
CA GLU A 18 -14.57 24.41 -40.40
C GLU A 18 -13.25 24.43 -39.59
N GLU A 19 -12.33 25.35 -39.91
CA GLU A 19 -11.07 25.53 -39.17
C GLU A 19 -11.28 26.05 -37.74
N VAL A 20 -12.27 26.91 -37.50
CA VAL A 20 -12.54 27.47 -36.16
C VAL A 20 -13.23 26.44 -35.27
N VAL A 21 -14.08 25.60 -35.86
CA VAL A 21 -14.74 24.48 -35.17
C VAL A 21 -13.73 23.39 -34.84
N GLY A 22 -12.80 23.09 -35.76
CA GLY A 22 -11.69 22.16 -35.53
C GLY A 22 -10.71 22.62 -34.44
N CYS A 23 -10.41 23.92 -34.38
CA CYS A 23 -9.51 24.48 -33.37
C CYS A 23 -10.16 24.54 -31.97
N LEU A 24 -11.47 24.86 -31.86
CA LEU A 24 -12.19 24.82 -30.58
C LEU A 24 -12.37 23.39 -30.04
N THR A 25 -12.61 22.41 -30.93
CA THR A 25 -12.74 20.98 -30.55
C THR A 25 -11.38 20.37 -30.19
N ALA A 26 -10.31 20.71 -30.90
CA ALA A 26 -8.95 20.32 -30.52
C ALA A 26 -8.54 20.92 -29.17
N LEU A 27 -8.92 22.18 -28.88
CA LEU A 27 -8.63 22.84 -27.60
C LEU A 27 -9.46 22.26 -26.43
N THR A 28 -10.69 21.80 -26.66
CA THR A 28 -11.50 21.11 -25.63
C THR A 28 -11.05 19.67 -25.41
N ILE A 29 -10.58 18.96 -26.44
CA ILE A 29 -10.01 17.61 -26.30
C ILE A 29 -8.64 17.67 -25.59
N PHE A 30 -7.85 18.73 -25.82
CA PHE A 30 -6.58 18.93 -25.12
C PHE A 30 -6.79 19.36 -23.65
N LEU A 31 -7.81 20.18 -23.34
CA LEU A 31 -8.17 20.50 -21.94
C LEU A 31 -8.81 19.32 -21.18
N ALA A 32 -9.47 18.38 -21.87
CA ALA A 32 -10.02 17.18 -21.24
C ALA A 32 -8.94 16.14 -20.90
N ALA A 33 -7.80 16.14 -21.61
CA ALA A 33 -6.64 15.30 -21.28
C ALA A 33 -5.75 15.86 -20.15
N LEU A 34 -5.97 17.14 -19.79
CA LEU A 34 -5.36 17.80 -18.62
C LEU A 34 -6.25 17.74 -17.38
N GLY A 35 -7.37 17.03 -17.45
CA GLY A 35 -8.05 16.54 -16.24
C GLY A 35 -7.07 15.65 -15.52
N ALA A 36 -6.37 16.24 -14.55
CA ALA A 36 -5.39 15.61 -13.70
C ALA A 36 -5.81 14.17 -13.42
N GLN A 37 -5.06 13.21 -13.95
CA GLN A 37 -4.96 11.91 -13.32
C GLN A 37 -4.30 12.20 -11.96
N ALA A 38 -5.09 12.71 -11.01
CA ALA A 38 -4.67 12.80 -9.63
C ALA A 38 -4.28 11.36 -9.31
N ALA A 39 -2.99 11.11 -9.09
CA ALA A 39 -2.54 9.82 -8.63
C ALA A 39 -3.37 9.54 -7.38
N GLU A 40 -4.28 8.56 -7.47
CA GLU A 40 -5.16 8.27 -6.35
C GLU A 40 -4.27 7.91 -5.17
N GLN A 41 -4.50 8.59 -4.05
CA GLN A 41 -3.66 8.44 -2.86
C GLN A 41 -3.91 7.06 -2.23
N PRO A 42 -2.91 6.46 -1.56
CA PRO A 42 -3.15 5.29 -0.72
C PRO A 42 -4.22 5.60 0.33
N THR A 43 -4.96 4.56 0.72
CA THR A 43 -5.97 4.67 1.78
C THR A 43 -5.55 3.83 2.96
N LEU A 44 -5.57 4.40 4.16
CA LEU A 44 -5.34 3.72 5.43
C LEU A 44 -6.64 3.69 6.24
N VAL A 45 -7.13 2.48 6.51
CA VAL A 45 -8.24 2.21 7.43
C VAL A 45 -7.68 1.59 8.70
N VAL A 46 -7.71 2.33 9.80
CA VAL A 46 -7.30 1.84 11.14
C VAL A 46 -8.55 1.50 11.95
N VAL A 47 -8.68 0.25 12.37
CA VAL A 47 -9.81 -0.24 13.15
C VAL A 47 -9.35 -0.57 14.56
N VAL A 48 -9.80 0.22 15.54
CA VAL A 48 -9.51 -0.03 16.96
C VAL A 48 -10.65 -0.85 17.57
N GLY A 49 -10.35 -2.09 17.99
CA GLY A 49 -11.28 -3.00 18.62
C GLY A 49 -11.70 -2.59 20.04
N ALA A 50 -12.53 -3.42 20.67
CA ALA A 50 -12.92 -3.21 22.06
C ALA A 50 -11.69 -3.39 22.98
N PRO A 51 -11.39 -2.44 23.88
CA PRO A 51 -10.15 -2.47 24.66
C PRO A 51 -10.20 -3.45 25.84
N GLY A 52 -11.39 -3.76 26.36
CA GLY A 52 -11.58 -4.55 27.59
C GLY A 52 -11.20 -3.81 28.89
N ALA A 53 -10.13 -3.02 28.87
CA ALA A 53 -9.67 -2.18 29.98
C ALA A 53 -9.06 -0.86 29.51
N ALA A 54 -9.07 0.16 30.37
CA ALA A 54 -8.58 1.50 30.04
C ALA A 54 -7.08 1.55 29.69
N GLU A 55 -6.28 0.62 30.20
CA GLU A 55 -4.85 0.52 29.85
C GLU A 55 -4.62 0.10 28.40
N TYR A 56 -5.43 -0.82 27.89
CA TYR A 56 -5.36 -1.25 26.49
C TYR A 56 -5.90 -0.18 25.56
N GLN A 57 -6.94 0.55 25.96
CA GLN A 57 -7.43 1.69 25.18
C GLN A 57 -6.31 2.71 24.92
N ARG A 58 -5.55 3.11 25.95
CA ARG A 58 -4.43 4.04 25.79
C ARG A 58 -3.34 3.50 24.86
N GLN A 59 -3.01 2.21 24.95
CA GLN A 59 -2.03 1.58 24.06
C GLN A 59 -2.54 1.58 22.61
N PHE A 60 -3.75 1.10 22.39
CA PHE A 60 -4.37 1.05 21.05
C PHE A 60 -4.50 2.43 20.41
N ASP A 61 -4.85 3.44 21.20
CA ASP A 61 -4.91 4.81 20.70
C ASP A 61 -3.54 5.33 20.27
N ALA A 62 -2.49 5.08 21.06
CA ALA A 62 -1.13 5.46 20.70
C ALA A 62 -0.63 4.75 19.43
N TRP A 63 -0.97 3.47 19.25
CA TRP A 63 -0.61 2.71 18.05
C TRP A 63 -1.34 3.26 16.82
N ALA A 64 -2.64 3.54 16.96
CA ALA A 64 -3.44 4.15 15.90
C ALA A 64 -2.96 5.57 15.55
N ASP A 65 -2.54 6.38 16.53
CA ASP A 65 -2.00 7.72 16.29
C ASP A 65 -0.68 7.69 15.50
N ARG A 66 0.16 6.66 15.69
CA ARG A 66 1.37 6.47 14.87
C ARG A 66 1.02 6.11 13.41
N TRP A 67 0.03 5.26 13.21
CA TRP A 67 -0.50 4.98 11.87
C TRP A 67 -1.11 6.22 11.20
N GLU A 68 -1.89 7.03 11.92
CA GLU A 68 -2.40 8.31 11.42
C GLU A 68 -1.26 9.28 11.07
N THR A 69 -0.16 9.26 11.84
CA THR A 69 1.03 10.07 11.55
C THR A 69 1.72 9.63 10.28
N ALA A 70 1.92 8.33 10.08
CA ALA A 70 2.47 7.78 8.84
C ALA A 70 1.58 8.13 7.63
N ALA A 71 0.25 7.98 7.76
CA ALA A 71 -0.66 8.39 6.70
C ALA A 71 -0.57 9.88 6.35
N ARG A 72 -0.43 10.76 7.34
CA ARG A 72 -0.22 12.20 7.08
C ARG A 72 1.09 12.49 6.35
N GLN A 73 2.18 11.80 6.70
CA GLN A 73 3.47 11.94 6.00
C GLN A 73 3.38 11.45 4.55
N ALA A 74 2.55 10.44 4.30
CA ALA A 74 2.32 9.85 2.98
C ALA A 74 1.28 10.59 2.12
N ASP A 75 0.65 11.66 2.63
CA ASP A 75 -0.55 12.26 2.02
C ASP A 75 -1.64 11.21 1.69
N ALA A 76 -1.80 10.21 2.57
CA ALA A 76 -2.75 9.13 2.41
C ALA A 76 -4.13 9.50 2.97
N LYS A 77 -5.19 9.08 2.29
CA LYS A 77 -6.56 9.11 2.87
C LYS A 77 -6.57 8.26 4.14
N CYS A 78 -6.97 8.81 5.28
CA CYS A 78 -6.99 8.09 6.55
C CYS A 78 -8.40 8.02 7.15
N VAL A 79 -8.84 6.82 7.52
CA VAL A 79 -10.11 6.56 8.20
C VAL A 79 -9.82 5.78 9.48
N ARG A 80 -10.21 6.33 10.63
CA ARG A 80 -10.11 5.63 11.93
C ARG A 80 -11.49 5.26 12.46
N LEU A 81 -11.65 3.98 12.82
CA LEU A 81 -12.83 3.43 13.47
C LEU A 81 -12.50 3.05 14.93
N GLY A 82 -13.52 3.05 15.79
CA GLY A 82 -13.38 2.65 17.19
C GLY A 82 -12.81 3.70 18.16
N ARG A 83 -12.88 5.00 17.84
CA ARG A 83 -12.59 6.09 18.81
C ARG A 83 -13.74 6.33 19.79
N GLU A 84 -14.96 6.33 19.29
CA GLU A 84 -16.18 6.62 20.04
C GLU A 84 -17.11 5.41 19.96
N SER A 85 -17.99 5.21 20.95
CA SER A 85 -19.10 4.27 20.81
C SER A 85 -20.20 4.94 19.99
N PRO A 86 -20.46 4.48 18.76
CA PRO A 86 -21.54 5.04 17.97
C PRO A 86 -22.90 4.69 18.59
N ASP A 87 -23.78 5.68 18.72
CA ASP A 87 -25.11 5.49 19.33
C ASP A 87 -26.07 4.65 18.46
N THR A 88 -25.78 4.47 17.16
CA THR A 88 -26.73 3.92 16.18
C THR A 88 -26.17 2.86 15.22
N THR A 89 -24.92 2.97 14.77
CA THR A 89 -24.32 2.03 13.79
C THR A 89 -23.10 1.34 14.40
N SER A 90 -23.06 0.01 14.44
CA SER A 90 -21.94 -0.71 15.07
C SER A 90 -20.60 -0.48 14.34
N ASP A 91 -19.47 -0.62 15.04
CA ASP A 91 -18.14 -0.52 14.41
C ASP A 91 -17.96 -1.56 13.28
N ARG A 92 -18.61 -2.73 13.40
CA ARG A 92 -18.66 -3.76 12.35
C ARG A 92 -19.33 -3.23 11.09
N ASP A 93 -20.53 -2.65 11.23
CA ASP A 93 -21.29 -2.15 10.08
C ASP A 93 -20.59 -0.96 9.45
N ARG A 94 -20.02 -0.05 10.26
CA ARG A 94 -19.18 1.06 9.75
C ARG A 94 -17.97 0.56 8.97
N LEU A 95 -17.30 -0.49 9.43
CA LEU A 95 -16.19 -1.10 8.68
C LEU A 95 -16.67 -1.65 7.34
N ALA A 96 -17.81 -2.36 7.32
CA ALA A 96 -18.41 -2.86 6.09
C ALA A 96 -18.79 -1.71 5.13
N GLU A 97 -19.35 -0.62 5.64
CA GLU A 97 -19.69 0.58 4.85
C GLU A 97 -18.44 1.24 4.27
N VAL A 98 -17.41 1.49 5.08
CA VAL A 98 -16.13 2.05 4.61
C VAL A 98 -15.55 1.18 3.50
N LEU A 99 -15.42 -0.13 3.73
CA LEU A 99 -14.87 -1.04 2.73
C LEU A 99 -15.74 -1.12 1.48
N ARG A 100 -17.08 -1.05 1.59
CA ARG A 100 -17.99 -1.02 0.45
C ARG A 100 -17.82 0.27 -0.37
N ASP A 101 -17.55 1.39 0.26
CA ASP A 101 -17.51 2.70 -0.39
C ASP A 101 -16.11 3.05 -0.93
N GLU A 102 -15.05 2.35 -0.50
CA GLU A 102 -13.71 2.53 -1.07
C GLU A 102 -13.62 2.16 -2.57
N PRO A 103 -12.80 2.84 -3.37
CA PRO A 103 -12.54 2.44 -4.75
C PRO A 103 -11.93 1.02 -4.80
N LYS A 104 -12.49 0.18 -5.69
CA LYS A 104 -12.13 -1.24 -5.79
C LYS A 104 -11.02 -1.51 -6.80
N ASP A 105 -10.93 -0.71 -7.85
CA ASP A 105 -10.09 -0.97 -9.02
C ASP A 105 -9.26 0.29 -9.32
N ILE A 106 -8.23 0.50 -8.49
CA ILE A 106 -7.31 1.62 -8.57
C ILE A 106 -5.88 1.16 -8.26
N GLU A 107 -4.88 1.93 -8.66
CA GLU A 107 -3.47 1.52 -8.51
C GLU A 107 -2.95 1.70 -7.08
N ALA A 108 -3.47 2.66 -6.33
CA ALA A 108 -3.00 2.89 -4.97
C ALA A 108 -3.39 1.77 -4.02
N ALA A 109 -2.55 1.51 -3.01
CA ALA A 109 -2.83 0.48 -2.02
C ALA A 109 -3.92 0.89 -1.02
N LEU A 110 -4.73 -0.09 -0.59
CA LEU A 110 -5.58 0.03 0.59
C LEU A 110 -4.94 -0.76 1.75
N TRP A 111 -4.68 -0.06 2.85
CA TRP A 111 -4.11 -0.59 4.08
C TRP A 111 -5.21 -0.72 5.13
N LEU A 112 -5.49 -1.93 5.58
CA LEU A 112 -6.42 -2.24 6.66
C LEU A 112 -5.65 -2.71 7.88
N VAL A 113 -5.63 -1.91 8.93
CA VAL A 113 -4.90 -2.23 10.18
C VAL A 113 -5.90 -2.45 11.31
N LEU A 114 -5.90 -3.66 11.87
CA LEU A 114 -6.76 -4.07 12.97
C LEU A 114 -5.95 -4.07 14.26
N ILE A 115 -6.32 -3.19 15.20
CA ILE A 115 -5.66 -3.02 16.50
C ILE A 115 -6.65 -3.38 17.59
N GLY A 116 -6.40 -4.44 18.35
CA GLY A 116 -7.36 -4.88 19.35
C GLY A 116 -7.06 -6.25 19.92
N HIS A 117 -8.11 -6.86 20.47
CA HIS A 117 -8.10 -8.25 20.91
C HIS A 117 -8.74 -9.16 19.87
N GLY A 118 -8.42 -10.45 19.95
CA GLY A 118 -9.04 -11.47 19.14
C GLY A 118 -9.30 -12.74 19.94
N THR A 119 -10.30 -13.50 19.50
CA THR A 119 -10.72 -14.76 20.12
C THR A 119 -10.74 -15.89 19.10
N PHE A 120 -10.59 -17.11 19.59
CA PHE A 120 -10.66 -18.32 18.77
C PHE A 120 -11.40 -19.43 19.53
N ASP A 121 -12.41 -20.01 18.89
CA ASP A 121 -13.22 -21.09 19.47
C ASP A 121 -12.75 -22.51 19.06
N GLY A 122 -11.57 -22.61 18.46
CA GLY A 122 -11.05 -23.85 17.86
C GLY A 122 -11.45 -24.05 16.39
N ARG A 123 -12.32 -23.19 15.83
CA ARG A 123 -12.79 -23.26 14.44
C ARG A 123 -12.75 -21.91 13.73
N LYS A 124 -13.19 -20.84 14.38
CA LYS A 124 -13.32 -19.49 13.83
C LYS A 124 -12.60 -18.49 14.72
N ALA A 125 -11.71 -17.72 14.10
CA ALA A 125 -11.11 -16.56 14.75
C ALA A 125 -11.99 -15.33 14.53
N LYS A 126 -11.99 -14.44 15.52
CA LYS A 126 -12.72 -13.18 15.52
C LYS A 126 -11.81 -12.04 15.95
N PHE A 127 -11.93 -10.91 15.28
CA PHE A 127 -11.40 -9.63 15.76
C PHE A 127 -12.48 -8.97 16.61
N ASN A 128 -12.13 -8.62 17.86
CA ASN A 128 -13.11 -8.14 18.82
C ASN A 128 -13.38 -6.65 18.67
N LEU A 129 -14.59 -6.32 18.24
CA LEU A 129 -15.04 -4.93 18.07
C LEU A 129 -15.89 -4.47 19.24
N ARG A 130 -16.17 -3.17 19.33
CA ARG A 130 -17.24 -2.68 20.19
C ARG A 130 -18.56 -3.10 19.56
N GLY A 131 -19.26 -4.02 20.20
CA GLY A 131 -20.46 -4.64 19.65
C GLY A 131 -20.13 -5.93 18.90
N PRO A 132 -20.76 -6.21 17.74
CA PRO A 132 -20.53 -7.45 17.01
C PRO A 132 -19.09 -7.58 16.48
N ASP A 133 -18.46 -8.72 16.73
CA ASP A 133 -17.13 -9.07 16.21
C ASP A 133 -17.14 -9.36 14.70
N VAL A 134 -15.97 -9.27 14.06
CA VAL A 134 -15.75 -9.63 12.66
C VAL A 134 -14.94 -10.92 12.55
N THR A 135 -15.36 -11.81 11.65
CA THR A 135 -14.60 -13.04 11.34
C THR A 135 -13.72 -12.87 10.11
N GLY A 136 -12.69 -13.69 9.97
CA GLY A 136 -11.87 -13.70 8.74
C GLY A 136 -12.66 -14.04 7.47
N THR A 137 -13.69 -14.88 7.56
CA THR A 137 -14.58 -15.20 6.43
C THR A 137 -15.39 -13.99 5.98
N GLU A 138 -16.00 -13.28 6.93
CA GLU A 138 -16.77 -12.08 6.63
C GLU A 138 -15.89 -10.98 6.05
N LEU A 139 -14.70 -10.77 6.62
CA LEU A 139 -13.76 -9.80 6.07
C LEU A 139 -13.29 -10.20 4.66
N ALA A 140 -13.11 -11.49 4.39
CA ALA A 140 -12.79 -11.98 3.04
C ALA A 140 -13.90 -11.67 2.03
N GLU A 141 -15.17 -11.82 2.42
CA GLU A 141 -16.33 -11.46 1.58
C GLU A 141 -16.33 -9.97 1.24
N TRP A 142 -16.04 -9.09 2.21
CA TRP A 142 -15.97 -7.65 1.97
C TRP A 142 -14.79 -7.23 1.10
N LEU A 143 -13.66 -7.95 1.19
CA LEU A 143 -12.46 -7.68 0.41
C LEU A 143 -12.46 -8.34 -0.98
N GLN A 144 -13.40 -9.24 -1.27
CA GLN A 144 -13.48 -9.95 -2.56
C GLN A 144 -13.58 -9.02 -3.79
N PRO A 145 -14.33 -7.89 -3.76
CA PRO A 145 -14.48 -7.04 -4.94
C PRO A 145 -13.25 -6.21 -5.30
N PHE A 146 -12.24 -6.12 -4.43
CA PHE A 146 -11.08 -5.27 -4.63
C PHE A 146 -10.07 -5.93 -5.60
N LYS A 147 -9.68 -5.17 -6.63
CA LYS A 147 -8.67 -5.50 -7.64
C LYS A 147 -7.44 -4.59 -7.56
N ARG A 148 -7.25 -3.95 -6.41
CA ARG A 148 -6.14 -3.05 -6.10
C ARG A 148 -5.16 -3.71 -5.12
N PRO A 149 -3.92 -3.21 -4.98
CA PRO A 149 -3.00 -3.68 -3.96
C PRO A 149 -3.62 -3.55 -2.55
N LEU A 150 -3.52 -4.61 -1.75
CA LEU A 150 -4.10 -4.66 -0.41
C LEU A 150 -3.08 -5.05 0.65
N VAL A 151 -3.15 -4.38 1.80
CA VAL A 151 -2.45 -4.80 3.01
C VAL A 151 -3.47 -5.01 4.11
N VAL A 152 -3.47 -6.18 4.75
CA VAL A 152 -4.27 -6.45 5.93
C VAL A 152 -3.35 -6.84 7.08
N ILE A 153 -3.33 -6.02 8.13
CA ILE A 153 -2.49 -6.22 9.31
C ILE A 153 -3.39 -6.48 10.50
N ASN A 154 -3.35 -7.68 11.05
CA ASN A 154 -4.10 -8.04 12.24
C ASN A 154 -3.17 -8.12 13.47
N CYS A 155 -3.15 -7.05 14.25
CA CYS A 155 -2.32 -6.93 15.44
C CYS A 155 -2.92 -7.59 16.70
N ALA A 156 -4.03 -8.33 16.57
CA ALA A 156 -4.73 -8.93 17.70
C ALA A 156 -4.18 -10.32 18.08
N SER A 157 -4.52 -10.75 19.29
CA SER A 157 -4.42 -12.16 19.70
C SER A 157 -5.23 -13.06 18.75
N SER A 158 -4.83 -14.32 18.62
CA SER A 158 -5.50 -15.29 17.74
C SER A 158 -5.67 -14.85 16.28
N SER A 159 -4.74 -14.06 15.75
CA SER A 159 -4.85 -13.44 14.41
C SER A 159 -4.49 -14.38 13.25
N ALA A 160 -3.59 -15.36 13.44
CA ALA A 160 -3.14 -16.24 12.36
C ALA A 160 -4.24 -16.89 11.48
N PRO A 161 -5.40 -17.37 12.02
CA PRO A 161 -6.42 -17.97 11.18
C PRO A 161 -7.07 -17.00 10.16
N PHE A 162 -6.81 -15.69 10.26
CA PHE A 162 -7.18 -14.73 9.22
C PHE A 162 -6.33 -14.89 7.97
N ILE A 163 -5.06 -15.32 8.06
CA ILE A 163 -4.20 -15.60 6.89
C ILE A 163 -4.92 -16.57 5.95
N ASN A 164 -5.31 -17.74 6.46
CA ASN A 164 -6.01 -18.79 5.70
C ASN A 164 -7.31 -18.33 4.99
N ARG A 165 -7.90 -17.19 5.40
CA ARG A 165 -9.13 -16.64 4.82
C ARG A 165 -8.87 -15.45 3.90
N LEU A 166 -7.80 -14.70 4.17
CA LEU A 166 -7.53 -13.44 3.52
C LEU A 166 -6.44 -13.54 2.47
N SER A 167 -5.57 -14.55 2.48
CA SER A 167 -4.53 -14.75 1.47
C SER A 167 -5.10 -14.73 0.05
N ALA A 168 -4.49 -13.91 -0.80
CA ALA A 168 -4.89 -13.70 -2.18
C ALA A 168 -3.73 -13.07 -2.97
N GLU A 169 -3.79 -13.13 -4.29
CA GLU A 169 -2.86 -12.40 -5.15
C GLU A 169 -2.91 -10.89 -4.88
N ASN A 170 -1.75 -10.23 -4.98
CA ASN A 170 -1.61 -8.77 -4.79
C ASN A 170 -2.09 -8.28 -3.41
N ARG A 171 -2.02 -9.16 -2.40
CA ARG A 171 -2.42 -8.87 -1.03
C ARG A 171 -1.39 -9.37 -0.04
N VAL A 172 -0.95 -8.47 0.84
CA VAL A 172 -0.12 -8.81 2.00
C VAL A 172 -1.03 -8.99 3.22
N VAL A 173 -0.89 -10.10 3.93
CA VAL A 173 -1.59 -10.38 5.19
C VAL A 173 -0.56 -10.61 6.29
N ILE A 174 -0.65 -9.83 7.36
CA ILE A 174 0.21 -9.98 8.55
C ILE A 174 -0.66 -10.33 9.75
N SER A 175 -0.22 -11.32 10.52
CA SER A 175 -0.78 -11.63 11.85
C SER A 175 0.24 -11.37 12.94
N ALA A 176 -0.20 -10.94 14.12
CA ALA A 176 0.64 -10.85 15.31
C ALA A 176 0.94 -12.22 15.93
N THR A 177 0.11 -13.22 15.66
CA THR A 177 0.25 -14.58 16.19
C THR A 177 0.52 -15.60 15.08
N LYS A 178 1.03 -16.79 15.45
CA LYS A 178 1.27 -17.91 14.53
C LYS A 178 0.16 -18.96 14.56
N SER A 179 -0.76 -18.84 15.50
CA SER A 179 -1.93 -19.71 15.58
C SER A 179 -3.13 -19.00 16.22
N GLY A 180 -4.31 -19.61 16.09
CA GLY A 180 -5.51 -19.17 16.82
C GLY A 180 -5.42 -19.41 18.34
N TYR A 181 -4.48 -20.24 18.81
CA TYR A 181 -4.33 -20.59 20.22
C TYR A 181 -3.40 -19.66 21.01
N GLU A 182 -2.80 -18.68 20.36
CA GLU A 182 -2.05 -17.61 21.03
C GLU A 182 -3.04 -16.52 21.48
N LEU A 183 -3.67 -16.78 22.63
CA LEU A 183 -4.77 -15.99 23.20
C LEU A 183 -4.31 -14.77 24.02
N ASN A 184 -3.01 -14.68 24.32
CA ASN A 184 -2.47 -13.63 25.15
C ASN A 184 -2.41 -12.31 24.39
N PHE A 185 -2.42 -11.20 25.14
CA PHE A 185 -2.27 -9.86 24.57
C PHE A 185 -1.02 -9.77 23.68
N ALA A 186 -1.25 -9.37 22.42
CA ALA A 186 -0.23 -9.23 21.40
C ALA A 186 0.35 -7.80 21.41
N ARG A 187 1.68 -7.70 21.50
CA ARG A 187 2.46 -6.45 21.51
C ARG A 187 3.07 -6.12 20.15
N PHE A 188 3.06 -7.07 19.21
CA PHE A 188 3.60 -6.87 17.87
C PHE A 188 3.11 -5.58 17.20
N GLY A 189 1.82 -5.22 17.39
CA GLY A 189 1.24 -3.99 16.86
C GLY A 189 1.86 -2.69 17.39
N ASP A 190 2.37 -2.69 18.62
CA ASP A 190 3.11 -1.54 19.18
C ASP A 190 4.37 -1.29 18.34
N HIS A 191 5.18 -2.33 18.19
CA HIS A 191 6.46 -2.24 17.50
C HIS A 191 6.29 -2.00 16.00
N LEU A 192 5.28 -2.62 15.37
CA LEU A 192 5.01 -2.43 13.95
C LEU A 192 4.57 -1.00 13.65
N SER A 193 3.61 -0.46 14.41
CA SER A 193 3.17 0.93 14.21
C SER A 193 4.29 1.94 14.45
N ALA A 194 5.25 1.64 15.33
CA ALA A 194 6.45 2.45 15.52
C ALA A 194 7.43 2.34 14.35
N ALA A 195 7.62 1.14 13.79
CA ALA A 195 8.57 0.89 12.72
C ALA A 195 8.26 1.67 11.43
N MET A 196 6.99 1.94 11.15
CA MET A 196 6.55 2.63 9.91
C MET A 196 7.17 4.00 9.66
N THR A 197 7.70 4.67 10.70
CA THR A 197 8.33 6.00 10.58
C THR A 197 9.69 6.05 11.28
N GLN A 198 10.31 4.90 11.55
CA GLN A 198 11.61 4.81 12.20
C GLN A 198 12.72 4.55 11.19
N GLU A 199 13.74 5.42 11.15
CA GLU A 199 14.92 5.23 10.30
C GLU A 199 15.70 3.94 10.61
N SER A 200 15.55 3.39 11.82
CA SER A 200 16.17 2.12 12.19
C SER A 200 15.46 0.90 11.57
N ALA A 201 14.26 1.10 10.99
CA ALA A 201 13.53 0.08 10.24
C ALA A 201 14.06 -0.03 8.81
N ASP A 202 14.48 1.06 8.20
CA ASP A 202 15.15 1.08 6.88
C ASP A 202 16.48 0.30 6.95
N LEU A 203 16.45 -0.97 6.52
CA LEU A 203 17.56 -1.91 6.56
C LEU A 203 18.44 -1.78 5.33
N ASP A 204 17.87 -1.48 4.15
CA ASP A 204 18.61 -1.38 2.89
C ASP A 204 19.08 0.05 2.53
N LYS A 205 18.72 1.04 3.35
CA LYS A 205 19.17 2.44 3.29
C LYS A 205 18.71 3.17 2.04
N ASP A 206 17.46 2.91 1.64
CA ASP A 206 16.81 3.59 0.53
C ASP A 206 15.94 4.79 0.96
N GLU A 207 16.03 5.21 2.22
CA GLU A 207 15.32 6.37 2.81
C GLU A 207 13.80 6.21 2.89
N GLN A 208 13.30 4.98 2.78
CA GLN A 208 11.93 4.61 3.07
C GLN A 208 11.91 3.31 3.89
N THR A 209 10.73 2.90 4.37
CA THR A 209 10.59 1.66 5.13
C THR A 209 9.55 0.80 4.46
N SER A 210 10.00 -0.33 3.93
CA SER A 210 9.11 -1.34 3.37
C SER A 210 8.32 -2.06 4.45
N LEU A 211 7.18 -2.64 4.08
CA LEU A 211 6.36 -3.42 5.01
C LEU A 211 7.12 -4.66 5.51
N LEU A 212 7.98 -5.28 4.69
CA LEU A 212 8.84 -6.38 5.15
C LEU A 212 9.77 -5.90 6.26
N GLU A 213 10.46 -4.78 6.07
CA GLU A 213 11.37 -4.24 7.08
C GLU A 213 10.66 -3.88 8.39
N ALA A 214 9.50 -3.23 8.28
CA ALA A 214 8.67 -2.93 9.44
C ALA A 214 8.26 -4.20 10.19
N PHE A 215 7.84 -5.25 9.46
CA PHE A 215 7.53 -6.57 10.03
C PHE A 215 8.73 -7.21 10.73
N LEU A 216 9.92 -7.17 10.12
CA LEU A 216 11.13 -7.76 10.68
C LEU A 216 11.60 -7.02 11.93
N LEU A 217 11.62 -5.68 11.90
CA LEU A 217 11.97 -4.87 13.07
C LEU A 217 10.98 -5.11 14.20
N ALA A 218 9.68 -5.10 13.90
CA ALA A 218 8.63 -5.29 14.90
C ALA A 218 8.69 -6.67 15.55
N SER A 219 8.94 -7.72 14.75
CA SER A 219 9.10 -9.09 15.25
C SER A 219 10.32 -9.20 16.19
N ARG A 220 11.45 -8.61 15.79
CA ARG A 220 12.66 -8.56 16.63
C ARG A 220 12.40 -7.83 17.95
N LYS A 221 11.75 -6.65 17.90
CA LYS A 221 11.43 -5.86 19.10
C LYS A 221 10.46 -6.57 20.04
N THR A 222 9.50 -7.31 19.47
CA THR A 222 8.58 -8.16 20.24
C THR A 222 9.36 -9.24 20.98
N GLN A 223 10.27 -9.93 20.30
CA GLN A 223 11.12 -10.95 20.93
C GLN A 223 12.02 -10.36 22.03
N GLU A 224 12.70 -9.24 21.74
CA GLU A 224 13.54 -8.51 22.70
C GLU A 224 12.76 -8.16 23.98
N PHE A 225 11.49 -7.74 23.85
CA PHE A 225 10.63 -7.44 24.99
C PHE A 225 10.44 -8.67 25.90
N TYR A 226 10.07 -9.83 25.34
CA TYR A 226 9.85 -11.04 26.15
C TYR A 226 11.15 -11.51 26.81
N GLU A 227 12.28 -11.43 26.11
CA GLU A 227 13.60 -11.77 26.64
C GLU A 227 14.01 -10.85 27.81
N GLN A 228 13.85 -9.53 27.65
CA GLN A 228 14.17 -8.55 28.69
C GLN A 228 13.28 -8.67 29.93
N GLU A 229 12.00 -8.98 29.74
CA GLU A 229 11.04 -9.20 30.83
C GLU A 229 11.19 -10.58 31.49
N GLY A 230 12.05 -11.45 30.98
CA GLY A 230 12.21 -12.82 31.48
C GLY A 230 10.95 -13.68 31.30
N ARG A 231 10.19 -13.45 30.21
CA ARG A 231 8.92 -14.12 29.92
C ARG A 231 9.05 -15.02 28.69
N LEU A 232 8.24 -16.07 28.64
CA LEU A 232 8.08 -16.86 27.42
C LEU A 232 7.31 -16.03 26.38
N ALA A 233 7.76 -16.05 25.14
CA ALA A 233 7.04 -15.41 24.04
C ALA A 233 5.65 -16.07 23.86
N THR A 234 4.60 -15.26 23.90
CA THR A 234 3.21 -15.72 23.76
C THR A 234 2.56 -15.35 22.43
N GLU A 235 3.34 -14.76 21.53
CA GLU A 235 2.95 -14.36 20.19
C GLU A 235 4.13 -14.59 19.24
N THR A 236 3.84 -14.84 17.97
CA THR A 236 4.85 -14.94 16.90
C THR A 236 4.22 -14.44 15.63
N ALA A 237 4.68 -13.31 15.09
CA ALA A 237 4.09 -12.73 13.89
C ALA A 237 4.40 -13.56 12.63
N LEU A 238 3.44 -13.60 11.71
CA LEU A 238 3.57 -14.23 10.40
C LEU A 238 3.23 -13.23 9.30
N LEU A 239 3.87 -13.39 8.14
CA LEU A 239 3.67 -12.61 6.92
C LEU A 239 3.30 -13.56 5.78
N ASP A 240 2.18 -13.33 5.11
CA ASP A 240 1.76 -14.02 3.89
C ASP A 240 1.58 -12.97 2.79
N ASP A 241 2.26 -13.14 1.65
CA ASP A 241 2.17 -12.19 0.54
C ASP A 241 2.18 -12.82 -0.86
N ASN A 242 2.23 -14.16 -0.91
CA ASN A 242 2.18 -14.94 -2.14
C ASN A 242 0.79 -15.58 -2.39
N GLY A 243 -0.13 -15.50 -1.42
CA GLY A 243 -1.49 -16.02 -1.51
C GLY A 243 -1.65 -17.52 -1.23
N ASP A 244 -0.64 -18.21 -0.71
CA ASP A 244 -0.69 -19.65 -0.41
C ASP A 244 -1.36 -19.98 0.94
N GLY A 245 -1.54 -18.98 1.83
CA GLY A 245 -2.14 -19.16 3.13
C GLY A 245 -1.18 -19.69 4.20
N LEU A 246 0.12 -19.68 3.93
CA LEU A 246 1.19 -20.27 4.75
C LEU A 246 2.18 -19.18 5.19
N GLY A 247 1.74 -18.30 6.08
CA GLY A 247 2.57 -17.17 6.51
C GLY A 247 3.96 -17.56 7.05
N THR A 248 4.97 -16.84 6.57
CA THR A 248 6.38 -16.97 6.96
C THR A 248 6.68 -16.16 8.23
N PRO A 249 7.36 -16.75 9.23
CA PRO A 249 7.83 -16.02 10.41
C PRO A 249 9.13 -15.24 10.16
N ALA A 250 9.36 -14.19 10.95
CA ALA A 250 10.52 -13.31 10.78
C ALA A 250 11.90 -14.00 10.97
N ASP A 251 11.98 -15.12 11.69
CA ASP A 251 13.26 -15.84 11.92
C ASP A 251 13.76 -16.62 10.68
N TRP A 252 13.02 -16.55 9.57
CA TRP A 252 13.42 -17.08 8.27
C TRP A 252 14.23 -16.09 7.43
N TYR A 253 14.39 -14.85 7.90
CA TYR A 253 15.10 -13.79 7.20
C TYR A 253 16.39 -13.40 7.92
N GLN A 254 17.41 -13.04 7.14
CA GLN A 254 18.61 -12.35 7.59
C GLN A 254 18.71 -11.03 6.84
N GLY A 255 18.49 -9.91 7.53
CA GLY A 255 18.13 -8.67 6.86
C GLY A 255 16.82 -8.87 6.08
N THR A 256 16.73 -8.36 4.86
CA THR A 256 15.57 -8.56 3.97
C THR A 256 15.62 -9.86 3.15
N ARG A 257 16.67 -10.68 3.32
CA ARG A 257 16.88 -11.90 2.55
C ARG A 257 16.32 -13.12 3.28
N ALA A 258 15.47 -13.89 2.62
CA ALA A 258 15.09 -15.23 3.07
C ALA A 258 16.31 -16.17 3.07
N VAL A 259 16.55 -16.82 4.22
CA VAL A 259 17.68 -17.76 4.43
C VAL A 259 17.23 -19.19 4.71
N ARG A 260 15.92 -19.42 4.89
CA ARG A 260 15.32 -20.74 4.96
C ARG A 260 14.51 -21.02 3.69
N GLN A 261 14.26 -22.30 3.44
CA GLN A 261 13.36 -22.74 2.38
C GLN A 261 12.11 -23.33 3.03
N ALA A 262 10.95 -23.03 2.44
CA ALA A 262 9.73 -23.70 2.84
C ALA A 262 9.76 -25.17 2.38
N LYS A 263 8.92 -25.99 3.01
CA LYS A 263 8.72 -27.37 2.57
C LYS A 263 7.89 -27.37 1.28
N ASP A 264 8.04 -28.41 0.46
CA ASP A 264 7.21 -28.65 -0.71
C ASP A 264 7.27 -27.56 -1.81
N GLU A 265 8.46 -26.98 -2.03
CA GLU A 265 8.72 -25.99 -3.11
C GLU A 265 7.91 -24.69 -3.02
N THR A 266 7.29 -24.40 -1.88
CA THR A 266 6.62 -23.12 -1.63
C THR A 266 7.64 -21.98 -1.51
N THR A 267 7.32 -20.83 -2.09
CA THR A 267 8.20 -19.65 -2.07
C THR A 267 8.04 -18.90 -0.76
N VAL A 268 9.15 -18.59 -0.09
CA VAL A 268 9.13 -17.78 1.13
C VAL A 268 8.55 -16.40 0.83
N ASP A 269 7.63 -15.95 1.70
CA ASP A 269 6.97 -14.64 1.58
C ASP A 269 7.98 -13.47 1.63
N GLY A 270 7.48 -12.28 1.36
CA GLY A 270 8.16 -11.01 1.54
C GLY A 270 8.56 -10.33 0.23
N GLN A 271 8.32 -10.95 -0.92
CA GLN A 271 8.63 -10.31 -2.20
C GLN A 271 7.69 -9.16 -2.51
N LEU A 272 6.40 -9.31 -2.22
CA LEU A 272 5.42 -8.27 -2.39
C LEU A 272 5.54 -7.25 -1.25
N ALA A 273 5.70 -7.70 -0.01
CA ALA A 273 5.82 -6.81 1.16
C ALA A 273 7.03 -5.87 1.10
N ARG A 274 8.11 -6.24 0.39
CA ARG A 274 9.25 -5.34 0.12
C ARG A 274 8.91 -4.15 -0.78
N LEU A 275 7.89 -4.27 -1.61
CA LEU A 275 7.48 -3.22 -2.54
C LEU A 275 6.46 -2.25 -1.92
N PHE A 276 5.87 -2.63 -0.79
CA PHE A 276 4.84 -1.84 -0.12
C PHE A 276 5.45 -0.85 0.85
N HIS A 277 5.35 0.42 0.51
CA HIS A 277 5.77 1.55 1.32
C HIS A 277 4.53 2.38 1.63
N LEU A 278 4.22 2.59 2.91
CA LEU A 278 3.16 3.55 3.25
C LEU A 278 3.67 4.97 3.07
N VAL A 279 4.89 5.25 3.57
CA VAL A 279 5.57 6.54 3.42
C VAL A 279 6.68 6.35 2.37
N PRO A 280 6.45 6.73 1.10
CA PRO A 280 7.46 6.63 0.06
C PRO A 280 8.57 7.67 0.25
N ASN A 281 9.79 7.37 -0.21
CA ASN A 281 10.84 8.37 -0.33
C ASN A 281 10.52 9.38 -1.46
N ALA A 282 11.33 10.43 -1.62
CA ALA A 282 11.09 11.49 -2.60
C ALA A 282 11.06 10.96 -4.05
N GLN A 283 12.00 10.06 -4.39
CA GLN A 283 12.07 9.47 -5.72
C GLN A 283 10.85 8.60 -6.01
N GLU A 284 10.39 7.84 -5.02
CA GLU A 284 9.24 6.96 -5.13
C GLU A 284 7.94 7.75 -5.26
N ALA A 285 7.79 8.83 -4.49
CA ALA A 285 6.63 9.71 -4.53
C ALA A 285 6.45 10.39 -5.90
N GLU A 286 7.56 10.77 -6.55
CA GLU A 286 7.56 11.40 -7.87
C GLU A 286 7.43 10.39 -9.02
N MET A 287 7.59 9.08 -8.76
CA MET A 287 7.58 8.05 -9.80
C MET A 287 6.17 7.87 -10.40
N PRO A 288 6.00 8.00 -11.75
CA PRO A 288 4.71 7.77 -12.37
C PRO A 288 4.21 6.33 -12.19
N PRO A 289 2.90 6.08 -12.01
CA PRO A 289 2.36 4.75 -11.73
C PRO A 289 2.74 3.68 -12.76
N ALA A 290 2.78 4.04 -14.05
CA ALA A 290 3.19 3.13 -15.12
C ALA A 290 4.66 2.70 -15.00
N VAL A 291 5.53 3.60 -14.57
CA VAL A 291 6.96 3.32 -14.38
C VAL A 291 7.15 2.46 -13.12
N ARG A 292 6.44 2.79 -12.03
CA ARG A 292 6.43 2.01 -10.79
C ARG A 292 6.04 0.55 -11.05
N ARG A 293 4.93 0.31 -11.76
CA ARG A 293 4.50 -1.06 -12.14
C ARG A 293 5.56 -1.83 -12.92
N ARG A 294 6.23 -1.16 -13.87
CA ARG A 294 7.27 -1.80 -14.68
C ARG A 294 8.49 -2.16 -13.84
N ARG A 295 8.93 -1.25 -12.95
CA ARG A 295 9.99 -1.53 -11.99
C ARG A 295 9.62 -2.72 -11.10
N ASP A 296 8.45 -2.68 -10.47
CA ASP A 296 7.99 -3.72 -9.54
C ASP A 296 7.92 -5.10 -10.21
N ALA A 297 7.49 -5.15 -11.49
CA ALA A 297 7.49 -6.37 -12.28
C ALA A 297 8.91 -6.90 -12.56
N LEU A 298 9.86 -6.02 -12.89
CA LEU A 298 11.27 -6.39 -13.09
C LEU A 298 11.93 -6.89 -11.80
N GLU A 299 11.71 -6.19 -10.69
CA GLU A 299 12.24 -6.58 -9.38
C GLU A 299 11.69 -7.92 -8.92
N ARG A 300 10.40 -8.19 -9.16
CA ARG A 300 9.80 -9.50 -8.90
C ARG A 300 10.46 -10.61 -9.72
N GLN A 301 10.64 -10.42 -11.03
CA GLN A 301 11.31 -11.39 -11.90
C GLN A 301 12.76 -11.65 -11.46
N ILE A 302 13.48 -10.60 -11.06
CA ILE A 302 14.85 -10.71 -10.53
C ILE A 302 14.86 -11.50 -9.22
N ALA A 303 13.90 -11.25 -8.33
CA ALA A 303 13.80 -11.96 -7.06
C ALA A 303 13.47 -13.45 -7.25
N GLU A 304 12.49 -13.77 -8.10
CA GLU A 304 12.15 -15.15 -8.48
C GLU A 304 13.36 -15.88 -9.07
N LEU A 305 14.08 -15.23 -9.99
CA LEU A 305 15.30 -15.80 -10.58
C LEU A 305 16.37 -16.06 -9.50
N ARG A 306 16.56 -15.13 -8.56
CA ARG A 306 17.49 -15.30 -7.42
C ARG A 306 17.09 -16.44 -6.49
N GLN A 307 15.78 -16.62 -6.22
CA GLN A 307 15.28 -17.72 -5.41
C GLN A 307 15.45 -19.08 -6.10
N SER A 308 15.26 -19.12 -7.43
CA SER A 308 15.45 -20.34 -8.23
C SER A 308 16.93 -20.78 -8.34
N LYS A 309 17.88 -19.95 -7.90
CA LYS A 309 19.31 -20.26 -7.91
C LYS A 309 19.66 -21.25 -6.81
N GLY A 310 19.76 -22.52 -7.17
CA GLY A 310 20.28 -23.59 -6.33
C GLY A 310 21.76 -23.90 -6.56
N GLU A 311 22.29 -24.87 -5.82
CA GLU A 311 23.69 -25.34 -5.96
C GLU A 311 23.99 -25.94 -7.34
N THR A 312 22.97 -26.44 -8.04
CA THR A 312 23.07 -27.11 -9.35
C THR A 312 22.77 -26.19 -10.53
N THR A 313 22.45 -24.91 -10.29
CA THR A 313 22.12 -23.97 -11.36
C THR A 313 23.36 -23.66 -12.20
N ASN A 314 23.27 -23.87 -13.52
CA ASN A 314 24.33 -23.47 -14.46
C ASN A 314 24.56 -21.94 -14.38
N PRO A 315 25.76 -21.47 -14.01
CA PRO A 315 26.03 -20.04 -13.87
C PRO A 315 25.78 -19.24 -15.15
N ASP A 316 26.13 -19.78 -16.30
CA ASP A 316 26.01 -19.08 -17.59
C ASP A 316 24.54 -18.87 -17.97
N GLU A 317 23.70 -19.89 -17.76
CA GLU A 317 22.25 -19.79 -17.99
C GLU A 317 21.58 -18.83 -17.00
N TYR A 318 22.03 -18.80 -15.75
CA TYR A 318 21.54 -17.86 -14.75
C TYR A 318 21.84 -16.41 -15.15
N TYR A 319 23.09 -16.11 -15.52
CA TYR A 319 23.47 -14.75 -15.91
C TYR A 319 22.83 -14.34 -17.24
N ALA A 320 22.67 -15.26 -18.20
CA ALA A 320 21.97 -14.99 -19.45
C ALA A 320 20.50 -14.57 -19.24
N LYS A 321 19.84 -15.07 -18.18
CA LYS A 321 18.48 -14.64 -17.79
C LYS A 321 18.49 -13.36 -16.95
N LEU A 322 19.48 -13.17 -16.08
CA LEU A 322 19.55 -12.03 -15.17
C LEU A 322 19.96 -10.73 -15.88
N GLU A 323 20.92 -10.80 -16.79
CA GLU A 323 21.46 -9.64 -17.51
C GLU A 323 20.37 -8.78 -18.18
N PRO A 324 19.44 -9.32 -19.00
CA PRO A 324 18.43 -8.49 -19.64
C PRO A 324 17.52 -7.78 -18.63
N LEU A 325 17.17 -8.43 -17.51
CA LEU A 325 16.33 -7.84 -16.46
C LEU A 325 17.04 -6.67 -15.77
N MET A 326 18.32 -6.85 -15.43
CA MET A 326 19.13 -5.80 -14.80
C MET A 326 19.36 -4.62 -15.74
N VAL A 327 19.58 -4.88 -17.04
CA VAL A 327 19.73 -3.84 -18.07
C VAL A 327 18.44 -3.06 -18.25
N GLU A 328 17.29 -3.72 -18.29
CA GLU A 328 16.00 -3.06 -18.42
C GLU A 328 15.68 -2.20 -17.18
N LEU A 329 15.96 -2.71 -15.98
CA LEU A 329 15.81 -1.96 -14.74
C LEU A 329 16.73 -0.73 -14.71
N ALA A 330 17.98 -0.87 -15.15
CA ALA A 330 18.92 0.24 -15.23
C ALA A 330 18.45 1.33 -16.22
N ARG A 331 17.94 0.94 -17.39
CA ARG A 331 17.37 1.87 -18.37
C ARG A 331 16.18 2.64 -17.81
N LEU A 332 15.30 1.96 -17.08
CA LEU A 332 14.14 2.57 -16.44
C LEU A 332 14.56 3.68 -15.45
N TYR A 333 15.60 3.44 -14.64
CA TYR A 333 16.14 4.46 -13.74
C TYR A 333 16.88 5.60 -14.46
N GLU A 334 17.58 5.30 -15.56
CA GLU A 334 18.24 6.32 -16.39
C GLU A 334 17.20 7.26 -17.04
N GLU A 335 16.11 6.70 -17.56
CA GLU A 335 14.98 7.46 -18.12
C GLU A 335 14.37 8.42 -17.07
N LEU A 336 14.11 7.93 -15.85
CA LEU A 336 13.62 8.74 -14.73
C LEU A 336 14.57 9.92 -14.40
N LYS A 337 15.87 9.65 -14.33
CA LYS A 337 16.89 10.67 -14.05
C LYS A 337 16.99 11.71 -15.18
N SER A 338 16.82 11.27 -16.43
CA SER A 338 16.87 12.15 -17.59
C SER A 338 15.63 13.08 -17.66
N ALA A 339 14.46 12.56 -17.30
CA ALA A 339 13.21 13.32 -17.24
C ALA A 339 13.26 14.40 -16.14
N GLY A 340 13.71 14.06 -14.92
CA GLY A 340 13.84 15.03 -13.83
C GLY A 340 14.86 16.14 -14.08
N ASN A 341 15.95 15.85 -14.81
CA ASN A 341 16.95 16.86 -15.20
C ASN A 341 16.48 17.78 -16.36
N GLY A 342 15.57 17.30 -17.20
CA GLY A 342 15.00 18.07 -18.31
C GLY A 342 14.06 19.19 -17.85
N GLU A 343 13.23 18.90 -16.85
CA GLU A 343 12.31 19.89 -16.27
C GLU A 343 13.03 20.95 -15.43
N SER A 344 14.08 20.58 -14.69
CA SER A 344 14.89 21.52 -13.90
C SER A 344 15.61 22.59 -14.77
N LYS A 345 15.94 22.28 -16.03
CA LYS A 345 16.55 23.25 -16.95
C LYS A 345 15.55 24.22 -17.59
N ALA A 346 14.25 23.91 -17.59
CA ALA A 346 13.22 24.77 -18.17
C ALA A 346 12.78 25.93 -17.24
N ALA A 347 13.16 25.89 -15.96
CA ALA A 347 12.72 26.85 -14.94
C ALA A 347 13.69 28.02 -14.67
N LYS A 348 14.59 28.37 -15.60
CA LYS A 348 15.37 29.62 -15.52
C LYS A 348 14.80 30.66 -16.49
N PRO A 349 14.08 31.70 -16.02
CA PRO A 349 13.84 32.85 -16.86
C PRO A 349 15.19 33.55 -17.07
N GLU A 350 15.67 33.59 -18.32
CA GLU A 350 16.68 34.54 -18.74
C GLU A 350 16.13 35.95 -18.54
N ASN A 351 16.39 36.54 -17.37
CA ASN A 351 16.17 37.96 -17.19
C ASN A 351 17.22 38.72 -17.99
N GLY A 352 16.75 39.31 -19.09
CA GLY A 352 17.53 39.99 -20.09
C GLY A 352 18.25 41.25 -19.60
N ARG A 353 19.36 41.50 -20.28
CA ARG A 353 19.92 42.80 -20.68
C ARG A 353 19.24 44.05 -20.06
N GLY A 354 19.91 44.64 -19.08
CA GLY A 354 19.79 46.05 -18.73
C GLY A 354 20.95 46.84 -19.31
N MET A 355 20.66 47.59 -20.38
CA MET A 355 21.53 48.55 -21.06
C MET A 355 21.88 49.74 -20.15
N GLY A 356 23.06 50.34 -20.34
CA GLY A 356 23.59 51.39 -19.46
C GLY A 356 23.06 52.81 -19.67
N ALA A 357 23.47 53.68 -18.75
CA ALA A 357 23.52 55.15 -18.77
C ALA A 357 24.37 55.54 -17.53
N ARG A 358 25.58 56.14 -17.58
CA ARG A 358 25.91 57.58 -17.77
C ARG A 358 24.69 58.47 -17.50
N GLU A 359 24.58 59.27 -16.45
CA GLU A 359 25.53 60.15 -15.73
C GLU A 359 25.39 60.06 -14.20
#